data_AF-A0A9C9NFT1-F1
#
_entry.id   AF-A0A9C9NFT1-F1
#
_cell.length_a   1.000
_cell.length_b   1.000
_cell.length_c   1.000
_cell.angle_alpha   90.00
_cell.angle_beta   90.00
_cell.angle_gamma   90.00
#
_symmetry.space_group_name_H-M   'P 1'
#
loop_
_entity.id
_entity.type
_entity.pdbx_description
1 polymer ?
#
loop_
_entity_poly.entity_id
_entity_poly.type
_entity_poly.pdbx_seq_one_letter_code
_entity_poly.pdbx_strand_id
1 'polypeptide(L)' 'MTARQRDVLDAALGLVVAARRPLTMAAVARAASCSKETLYKWFGDRDGLLTATVRWQAAKVRGVPARTGR' A
#
# COMPACT_ATOMS: atom_id res chain seq x y z
N MET A 1 -0.64 8.06 10.19
CA MET A 1 -1.16 6.76 9.67
C MET A 1 -1.45 5.84 10.84
N THR A 2 -2.63 5.22 10.87
CA THR A 2 -2.98 4.19 11.86
C THR A 2 -2.33 2.86 11.52
N ALA A 3 -2.26 1.93 12.48
CA ALA A 3 -1.78 0.57 12.24
C ALA A 3 -2.57 -0.13 11.12
N ARG A 4 -3.90 0.07 11.10
CA ARG A 4 -4.77 -0.51 10.08
C ARG A 4 -4.52 0.06 8.68
N GLN A 5 -4.25 1.35 8.56
CA GLN A 5 -3.90 1.93 7.27
C GLN A 5 -2.56 1.38 6.75
N ARG A 6 -1.58 1.12 7.63
CA ARG A 6 -0.29 0.54 7.22
C ARG A 6 -0.46 -0.89 6.70
N ASP A 7 -1.29 -1.70 7.36
CA ASP A 7 -1.63 -3.05 6.92
C ASP A 7 -2.27 -3.08 5.53
N VAL A 8 -3.20 -2.15 5.26
CA VAL A 8 -3.78 -1.98 3.92
C VAL A 8 -2.72 -1.62 2.87
N LEU A 9 -1.80 -0.70 3.19
CA LEU A 9 -0.75 -0.31 2.26
C LEU A 9 0.26 -1.44 2.01
N ASP A 10 0.53 -2.30 3.00
CA ASP A 10 1.39 -3.47 2.84
C ASP A 10 0.73 -4.51 1.91
N ALA A 11 -0.56 -4.78 2.11
CA ALA A 11 -1.34 -5.63 1.20
C ALA A 11 -1.40 -5.06 -0.23
N ALA A 12 -1.58 -3.74 -0.37
CA ALA A 12 -1.55 -3.07 -1.68
C ALA A 12 -0.19 -3.21 -2.36
N LEU A 13 0.91 -3.02 -1.63
CA LEU A 13 2.26 -3.21 -2.12
C LEU A 13 2.48 -4.66 -2.60
N GLY A 14 2.03 -5.65 -1.84
CA GLY A 14 2.11 -7.07 -2.22
C GLY A 14 1.41 -7.34 -3.57
N LEU A 15 0.26 -6.71 -3.81
CA LEU A 15 -0.45 -6.82 -5.08
C LEU A 15 0.31 -6.16 -6.25
N VAL A 16 0.94 -5.00 -6.01
CA VAL A 16 1.76 -4.30 -7.03
C VAL A 16 2.97 -5.14 -7.41
N VAL A 17 3.70 -5.67 -6.43
CA VAL A 17 4.92 -6.46 -6.65
C VAL A 17 4.61 -7.79 -7.34
N ALA A 18 3.44 -8.39 -7.06
CA ALA A 18 3.02 -9.61 -7.74
C ALA A 18 2.78 -9.41 -9.25
N ALA A 19 2.57 -8.17 -9.71
CA ALA A 19 2.50 -7.74 -11.12
C ALA A 19 1.55 -8.53 -12.05
N ARG A 20 0.60 -9.31 -11.53
CA ARG A 20 -0.29 -10.14 -12.37
C ARG A 20 -1.50 -9.39 -12.93
N ARG A 21 -1.92 -8.31 -12.25
CA ARG A 21 -3.14 -7.54 -12.56
C ARG A 21 -2.99 -6.08 -12.12
N PRO A 22 -3.71 -5.14 -12.76
CA PRO A 22 -3.76 -3.76 -12.29
C PRO A 22 -4.30 -3.68 -10.86
N LEU A 23 -3.70 -2.80 -10.06
CA LEU A 23 -4.18 -2.50 -8.70
C LEU A 23 -5.59 -1.92 -8.79
N THR A 24 -6.55 -2.53 -8.09
CA THR A 24 -7.93 -2.03 -7.98
C THR A 24 -8.33 -1.93 -6.52
N MET A 25 -9.25 -1.01 -6.22
CA MET A 25 -9.82 -0.84 -4.87
C MET A 25 -10.45 -2.15 -4.35
N ALA A 26 -11.08 -2.92 -5.25
CA ALA A 26 -11.69 -4.20 -4.90
C ALA A 26 -10.66 -5.27 -4.52
N ALA A 27 -9.56 -5.38 -5.27
CA ALA A 27 -8.49 -6.34 -4.98
C ALA A 27 -7.84 -6.03 -3.63
N VAL A 28 -7.59 -4.75 -3.34
CA VAL A 28 -6.98 -4.32 -2.08
C VAL A 28 -7.93 -4.53 -0.90
N ALA A 29 -9.21 -4.19 -1.06
CA ALA A 29 -10.24 -4.43 -0.04
C ALA A 29 -10.30 -5.92 0.35
N ARG A 30 -10.24 -6.81 -0.65
CA ARG A 30 -10.20 -8.26 -0.42
C ARG A 30 -8.90 -8.71 0.25
N ALA A 31 -7.76 -8.23 -0.22
CA ALA A 31 -6.45 -8.61 0.32
C ALA A 31 -6.25 -8.14 1.77
N ALA A 32 -6.72 -6.94 2.10
CA ALA A 32 -6.62 -6.36 3.44
C ALA A 32 -7.80 -6.72 4.36
N SER A 33 -8.80 -7.48 3.87
CA SER A 33 -10.03 -7.78 4.61
C SER A 33 -10.72 -6.52 5.15
N CYS A 34 -10.95 -5.52 4.28
CA CYS A 34 -11.66 -4.30 4.63
C CYS A 34 -12.68 -3.92 3.54
N SER A 35 -13.58 -2.98 3.86
CA SER A 35 -14.57 -2.50 2.88
C SER A 35 -13.93 -1.53 1.88
N LYS A 36 -14.44 -1.52 0.64
CA LYS A 36 -14.07 -0.51 -0.37
C LYS A 36 -14.35 0.90 0.15
N GLU A 37 -15.49 1.12 0.81
CA GLU A 37 -15.84 2.43 1.37
C GLU A 37 -14.76 2.97 2.33
N THR A 38 -14.18 2.09 3.16
CA THR A 38 -13.07 2.46 4.06
C THR A 38 -11.85 2.92 3.27
N LEU A 39 -11.53 2.26 2.15
CA LEU A 39 -10.42 2.66 1.29
C LEU A 39 -10.66 4.03 0.64
N TYR A 40 -11.87 4.26 0.12
CA TYR A 40 -12.24 5.56 -0.46
C TYR A 40 -12.17 6.67 0.60
N LYS A 41 -12.64 6.42 1.82
CA LYS A 41 -12.55 7.37 2.94
C LYS A 41 -11.11 7.73 3.32
N TRP A 42 -10.17 6.77 3.24
CA TRP A 42 -8.79 7.01 3.67
C TRP A 42 -7.87 7.51 2.57
N PHE A 43 -8.07 7.05 1.34
CA PHE A 43 -7.12 7.25 0.25
C PHE A 43 -7.71 8.01 -0.93
N GLY A 44 -8.99 8.38 -0.87
CA GLY A 44 -9.69 9.03 -1.97
C GLY A 44 -9.98 8.02 -3.07
N ASP A 45 -9.06 7.86 -4.00
CA ASP A 45 -9.22 7.00 -5.17
C ASP A 45 -8.04 6.02 -5.33
N ARG A 46 -8.00 5.35 -6.48
CA ARG A 46 -6.97 4.36 -6.80
C ARG A 46 -5.57 5.00 -6.85
N ASP A 47 -5.44 6.19 -7.42
CA ASP A 47 -4.19 6.93 -7.50
C ASP A 47 -3.73 7.40 -6.12
N GLY A 48 -4.65 7.93 -5.30
CA GLY A 48 -4.36 8.27 -3.91
C GLY A 48 -3.87 7.08 -3.09
N LEU A 49 -4.45 5.88 -3.28
CA LEU A 49 -3.98 4.65 -2.66
C LEU A 49 -2.58 4.25 -3.16
N LEU A 50 -2.33 4.32 -4.47
CA LEU A 50 -1.03 3.98 -5.04
C LEU A 50 0.06 4.94 -4.56
N THR A 51 -0.21 6.24 -4.59
CA THR A 51 0.66 7.30 -4.07
C THR A 51 0.97 7.08 -2.59
N ALA A 52 -0.04 6.77 -1.77
CA ALA A 52 0.16 6.47 -0.36
C ALA A 52 1.03 5.22 -0.15
N THR A 53 0.83 4.18 -0.97
CA THR A 53 1.59 2.93 -0.93
C THR A 53 3.08 3.17 -1.23
N VAL A 54 3.37 3.93 -2.29
CA VAL A 54 4.74 4.28 -2.68
C VAL A 54 5.42 5.12 -1.60
N ARG A 55 4.72 6.14 -1.07
CA ARG A 55 5.24 6.98 0.02
C ARG A 55 5.54 6.17 1.27
N TRP A 56 4.65 5.22 1.62
CA TRP A 56 4.87 4.33 2.74
C TRP A 56 6.11 3.46 2.53
N GLN A 57 6.24 2.81 1.38
CA GLN A 57 7.41 1.98 1.08
C GLN A 57 8.71 2.79 1.11
N ALA A 58 8.72 4.00 0.54
CA ALA A 58 9.87 4.88 0.59
C ALA A 58 10.27 5.27 2.03
N ALA A 59 9.28 5.47 2.90
CA ALA A 59 9.54 5.75 4.32
C ALA A 59 10.09 4.52 5.07
N LYS A 60 9.62 3.30 4.77
CA LYS A 60 10.18 2.04 5.33
C LYS A 60 11.65 1.88 4.96
N VAL A 61 11.98 2.07 3.68
CA VAL A 61 13.33 1.85 3.16
C VAL A 61 14.32 2.88 3.70
N ARG A 62 13.92 4.14 3.90
CA ARG A 62 14.77 5.16 4.53
C ARG A 62 15.11 4.86 5.99
N GLY A 63 14.30 4.04 6.67
CA GLY A 63 14.59 3.56 8.02
C GLY A 63 15.51 2.32 8.07
N VAL A 64 15.75 1.66 6.93
CA VAL A 64 16.77 0.62 6.82
C VAL A 64 18.07 1.31 6.44
N PRO A 65 19.15 1.24 7.24
CA PRO A 65 20.44 1.72 6.77
C PRO A 65 20.73 0.97 5.47
N ALA A 66 20.83 1.71 4.37
CA ALA A 66 21.31 1.16 3.12
C ALA A 66 22.62 0.48 3.49
N ARG A 67 22.65 -0.84 3.37
CA ARG A 67 23.87 -1.60 3.55
C ARG A 67 24.74 -1.20 2.36
N THR A 68 25.48 -0.10 2.54
CA THR A 68 26.48 0.38 1.59
C THR A 68 27.59 -0.66 1.62
N GLY A 69 27.38 -1.70 0.82
CA GLY A 69 28.31 -2.80 0.63
C GLY A 69 29.31 -2.41 -0.45
N ARG A 70 30.49 -2.02 0.05
CA ARG A 70 31.85 -2.25 -0.45
C ARG A 70 32.07 -2.43 -1.96
#